data_AF-A0A699WWT0-F1
#
_entry.id   AF-A0A699WWT0-F1
#
_cell.length_a   1.000
_cell.length_b   1.000
_cell.length_c   1.000
_cell.angle_alpha   90.00
_cell.angle_beta   90.00
_cell.angle_gamma   90.00
#
_symmetry.space_group_name_H-M   'P 1'
#
loop_
_entity.id
_entity.type
_entity.pdbx_description
1 polymer ?
#
loop_
_entity_poly.entity_id
_entity_poly.type
_entity_poly.pdbx_seq_one_letter_code
_entity_poly.pdbx_strand_id
1 'polypeptide(L)'
;MRQRRWIELFSNYDCEIRYHLGKANVVANVLSRKERAKPRRVRAMSMTIHSNIKAKILEAQSEAFKNTSTPTEMLKGLEKQLERKEDGGLYLGEQIWVPVYGNLRTLIMKEAHAMRYSIHPG
;
A
#
# COMPACT_ATOMS: atom_id res chain seq x y z
N MET A 1 10.58 14.04 19.11
CA MET A 1 9.47 13.31 18.45
C MET A 1 9.11 11.97 19.10
N ARG A 2 10.04 11.18 19.66
CA ARG A 2 9.69 9.87 20.27
C ARG A 2 8.82 9.97 21.53
N GLN A 3 9.06 10.95 22.40
CA GLN A 3 8.29 11.10 23.66
C GLN A 3 6.80 11.41 23.45
N ARG A 4 6.43 12.22 22.45
CA ARG A 4 5.03 12.64 22.25
C ARG A 4 4.08 11.49 21.88
N ARG A 5 4.57 10.44 21.21
CA ARG A 5 3.74 9.29 20.79
C ARG A 5 3.33 8.37 21.94
N TRP A 6 4.09 8.36 23.04
CA TRP A 6 3.79 7.46 24.16
C TRP A 6 2.81 8.06 25.17
N ILE A 7 2.56 9.37 25.12
CA ILE A 7 1.69 10.07 26.09
C ILE A 7 0.25 9.55 26.02
N GLU A 8 -0.31 9.34 24.82
CA GLU A 8 -1.65 8.78 24.62
C GLU A 8 -1.76 7.31 25.08
N LEU A 9 -0.66 6.56 25.03
CA LEU A 9 -0.65 5.19 25.53
C LEU A 9 -0.66 5.19 27.06
N PHE A 10 0.16 6.03 27.69
CA PHE A 10 0.24 6.12 29.14
C PHE A 10 -1.05 6.66 29.76
N SER A 11 -1.84 7.50 29.06
CA SER A 11 -3.11 7.99 29.60
C SER A 11 -4.19 6.92 29.77
N ASN A 12 -4.06 5.77 29.12
CA ASN A 12 -5.02 4.67 29.22
C ASN A 12 -4.73 3.72 30.39
N TYR A 13 -3.61 3.90 31.09
CA TYR A 13 -3.21 3.10 32.23
C TYR A 13 -3.05 4.00 33.45
N ASP A 14 -3.58 3.60 34.59
CA ASP A 14 -3.32 4.27 35.86
C ASP A 14 -1.93 3.86 36.39
N CYS A 15 -0.88 4.45 35.82
CA CYS A 15 0.50 4.13 36.13
C CYS A 15 1.29 5.34 36.64
N GLU A 16 1.97 5.15 37.78
CA GLU A 16 2.88 6.15 38.36
C GLU A 16 4.32 5.80 37.99
N ILE A 17 5.05 6.73 37.35
CA ILE A 17 6.46 6.52 36.98
C ILE A 17 7.34 6.77 38.20
N ARG A 18 7.75 5.69 38.90
CA ARG A 18 8.70 5.76 40.02
C ARG A 18 10.11 5.38 39.58
N TYR A 19 11.06 6.29 39.79
CA TYR A 19 12.46 6.05 39.47
C TYR A 19 13.21 5.48 40.67
N HIS A 20 13.85 4.32 40.50
CA HIS A 20 14.62 3.67 41.55
C HIS A 20 16.07 3.46 41.08
N LEU A 21 17.02 4.10 41.77
CA LEU A 21 18.44 3.96 41.47
C LEU A 21 18.98 2.65 42.08
N GLY A 22 19.78 1.89 41.34
CA GLY A 22 20.50 0.71 41.87
C GLY A 22 19.76 -0.64 41.73
N LYS A 23 19.65 -1.40 42.83
CA LYS A 23 19.26 -2.83 42.83
C LYS A 23 17.88 -3.13 42.21
N ALA A 24 16.95 -2.20 42.27
CA ALA A 24 15.61 -2.34 41.68
C ALA A 24 15.66 -2.49 40.14
N ASN A 25 16.70 -1.95 39.50
CA ASN A 25 16.85 -2.00 38.04
C ASN A 25 17.59 -3.26 37.55
N VAL A 26 18.01 -4.14 38.47
CA VAL A 26 18.77 -5.35 38.14
C VAL A 26 17.90 -6.33 37.37
N VAL A 27 16.64 -6.53 37.79
CA VAL A 27 15.69 -7.43 37.09
C VAL A 27 15.41 -6.91 35.68
N ALA A 28 15.15 -5.61 35.53
CA ALA A 28 14.94 -4.98 34.22
C ALA A 28 16.20 -5.09 33.34
N ASN A 29 17.40 -4.86 33.89
CA ASN A 29 18.65 -4.99 33.16
C ASN A 29 18.95 -6.43 32.74
N VAL A 30 18.62 -7.42 33.57
CA VAL A 30 18.77 -8.85 33.24
C VAL A 30 17.80 -9.23 32.13
N LEU A 31 16.53 -8.82 32.22
CA LEU A 31 15.50 -9.10 31.19
C LEU A 31 15.75 -8.32 29.88
N SER A 32 16.33 -7.13 29.94
CA SER A 32 16.66 -6.34 28.75
C SER A 32 17.86 -6.87 27.96
N ARG A 33 18.64 -7.81 28.51
CA ARG A 33 19.73 -8.51 27.80
C ARG A 33 19.16 -9.61 26.90
N LYS A 34 18.19 -9.26 26.06
CA LYS A 34 17.85 -10.06 24.88
C LYS A 34 19.00 -9.88 23.89
N GLU A 35 19.61 -10.98 23.46
CA GLU A 35 20.64 -10.98 22.43
C GLU A 35 20.11 -10.20 21.23
N ARG A 36 20.64 -8.98 21.03
CA ARG A 36 20.36 -8.21 19.83
C ARG A 36 21.15 -8.86 18.71
N ALA A 37 20.67 -10.00 18.22
CA ALA A 37 21.09 -10.53 16.93
C ALA A 37 21.06 -9.34 15.98
N LYS A 38 22.22 -8.99 15.42
CA LYS A 38 22.34 -7.83 14.52
C LYS A 38 21.18 -7.94 13.54
N PRO A 39 20.30 -6.93 13.43
CA PRO A 39 19.20 -7.01 12.48
C PRO A 39 19.84 -7.31 11.13
N ARG A 40 19.51 -8.48 10.58
CA ARG A 40 20.07 -8.97 9.32
C ARG A 40 19.62 -7.96 8.27
N ARG A 41 20.50 -7.01 7.94
CA ARG A 41 20.25 -6.02 6.89
C ARG A 41 20.33 -6.77 5.58
N VAL A 42 19.19 -7.29 5.14
CA VAL A 42 19.06 -7.87 3.80
C VAL A 42 19.07 -6.70 2.83
N ARG A 43 20.09 -6.63 1.96
CA ARG A 43 20.02 -5.76 0.79
C ARG A 43 18.92 -6.31 -0.10
N ALA A 44 17.87 -5.51 -0.34
CA ALA A 44 16.94 -5.81 -1.40
C ALA A 44 17.74 -5.76 -2.72
N MET A 45 17.90 -6.90 -3.37
CA MET A 45 18.39 -6.92 -4.74
C MET A 45 17.34 -6.21 -5.61
N SER A 46 17.77 -5.37 -6.56
CA SER A 46 16.83 -4.72 -7.47
C SER A 46 16.08 -5.81 -8.24
N MET A 47 14.79 -5.96 -7.98
CA MET A 47 13.93 -6.89 -8.72
C MET A 47 13.10 -6.05 -9.68
N THR A 48 13.33 -6.23 -10.98
CA THR A 48 12.48 -5.64 -12.02
C THR A 48 11.20 -6.47 -12.10
N ILE A 49 10.15 -5.99 -11.43
CA ILE A 49 8.82 -6.60 -11.53
C ILE A 49 8.22 -6.17 -12.87
N HIS A 50 8.31 -7.04 -13.87
CA HIS A 50 7.69 -6.84 -15.18
C HIS A 50 6.21 -7.25 -15.11
N SER A 51 5.36 -6.38 -14.56
CA SER A 51 3.91 -6.63 -14.55
C SER A 51 3.29 -6.26 -15.91
N ASN A 52 2.53 -7.18 -16.50
CA ASN A 52 1.75 -6.93 -17.73
C ASN A 52 0.39 -6.26 -17.44
N ILE A 53 0.16 -5.79 -16.21
CA ILE A 53 -1.12 -5.17 -15.81
C ILE A 53 -1.37 -3.91 -16.62
N LYS A 54 -0.34 -3.07 -16.79
CA LYS A 54 -0.48 -1.79 -17.49
C LYS A 54 -0.92 -1.99 -18.94
N ALA A 55 -0.32 -2.92 -19.68
CA ALA A 55 -0.71 -3.15 -21.07
C ALA A 55 -2.15 -3.67 -21.18
N LYS A 56 -2.56 -4.59 -20.27
CA LYS A 56 -3.95 -5.08 -20.22
C LYS A 56 -4.97 -3.97 -19.90
N ILE A 57 -4.59 -2.98 -19.08
CA ILE A 57 -5.44 -1.80 -18.85
C ILE A 57 -5.62 -1.01 -20.14
N LEU A 58 -4.53 -0.73 -20.87
CA LEU A 58 -4.59 0.05 -22.13
C LEU A 58 -5.44 -0.66 -23.20
N GLU A 59 -5.30 -1.98 -23.34
CA GLU A 59 -6.10 -2.79 -24.25
C GLU A 59 -7.59 -2.70 -23.90
N ALA A 60 -7.94 -2.93 -22.63
CA ALA A 60 -9.31 -2.84 -22.17
C ALA A 60 -9.91 -1.43 -22.31
N GLN A 61 -9.11 -0.37 -22.14
CA GLN A 61 -9.53 1.01 -22.40
C GLN A 61 -9.86 1.23 -23.89
N SER A 62 -9.02 0.71 -24.79
CA SER A 62 -9.24 0.79 -26.24
C SER A 62 -10.51 0.06 -26.67
N GLU A 63 -10.76 -1.14 -26.13
CA GLU A 63 -11.98 -1.89 -26.40
C GLU A 63 -13.24 -1.22 -25.83
N ALA A 64 -13.17 -0.72 -24.59
CA ALA A 64 -14.27 0.01 -23.97
C ALA A 64 -14.66 1.27 -24.75
N PHE A 65 -13.69 1.90 -25.44
CA PHE A 65 -13.93 3.07 -26.28
C PHE A 65 -14.48 2.72 -27.67
N LYS A 66 -14.16 1.53 -28.21
CA LYS A 66 -14.62 1.06 -29.54
C LYS A 66 -16.06 0.54 -29.54
N ASN A 67 -16.54 -0.03 -28.44
CA ASN A 67 -17.88 -0.63 -28.33
C ASN A 67 -18.98 0.44 -28.11
N THR A 68 -19.02 1.43 -29.01
CA THR A 68 -19.73 2.72 -28.99
C THR A 68 -21.27 2.69 -28.90
N SER A 69 -21.91 1.60 -28.45
CA SER A 69 -23.35 1.54 -28.19
C SER A 69 -23.73 1.56 -26.70
N THR A 70 -22.79 1.35 -25.78
CA THR A 70 -23.00 1.39 -24.31
C THR A 70 -22.04 2.29 -23.48
N PRO A 71 -21.17 3.18 -24.02
CA PRO A 71 -20.41 4.08 -23.16
C PRO A 71 -21.28 5.17 -22.50
N THR A 72 -22.39 5.50 -23.14
CA THR A 72 -23.22 6.69 -22.86
C THR A 72 -23.86 6.70 -21.47
N GLU A 73 -24.00 5.55 -20.81
CA GLU A 73 -24.49 5.47 -19.43
C GLU A 73 -23.36 5.36 -18.39
N MET A 74 -22.24 4.71 -18.69
CA MET A 74 -21.16 4.49 -17.72
C MET A 74 -20.20 5.67 -17.56
N LEU A 75 -20.02 6.49 -18.61
CA LEU A 75 -19.12 7.65 -18.60
C LEU A 75 -19.86 8.99 -18.55
N LYS A 76 -21.19 8.99 -18.34
CA LYS A 76 -22.05 10.18 -18.40
C LYS A 76 -21.62 11.23 -17.36
N GLY A 77 -20.72 12.13 -17.79
CA GLY A 77 -20.11 13.19 -16.97
C GLY A 77 -18.61 13.03 -16.68
N LEU A 78 -18.05 11.81 -16.70
CA LEU A 78 -16.64 11.57 -16.37
C LEU A 78 -15.71 11.78 -17.58
N GLU A 79 -16.22 11.72 -18.81
CA GLU A 79 -15.42 11.90 -20.04
C GLU A 79 -14.65 13.22 -20.04
N LYS A 80 -15.23 14.29 -19.49
CA LYS A 80 -14.60 15.61 -19.43
C LYS A 80 -13.45 15.69 -18.43
N GLN A 81 -13.35 14.75 -17.50
CA GLN A 81 -12.30 14.68 -16.48
C GLN A 81 -11.20 13.67 -16.82
N LEU A 82 -11.40 12.88 -17.88
CA LEU A 82 -10.43 11.89 -18.32
C LEU A 82 -9.38 12.53 -19.22
N GLU A 83 -8.13 12.47 -18.78
CA GLU A 83 -6.99 12.99 -19.51
C GLU A 83 -6.21 11.83 -20.15
N ARG A 84 -5.87 11.97 -21.43
CA ARG A 84 -4.97 11.05 -22.12
C ARG A 84 -3.52 11.49 -21.88
N LYS A 85 -2.68 10.59 -21.37
CA LYS A 85 -1.24 10.85 -21.15
C LYS A 85 -0.37 10.30 -22.28
N GLU A 86 0.92 10.62 -22.26
CA GLU A 86 1.92 10.23 -23.27
C GLU A 86 2.04 8.71 -23.45
N ASP A 87 1.72 7.93 -22.42
CA ASP A 87 1.72 6.47 -22.46
C ASP A 87 0.48 5.87 -23.16
N GLY A 88 -0.39 6.72 -23.72
CA GLY A 88 -1.61 6.34 -24.41
C GLY A 88 -2.78 5.94 -23.50
N GLY A 89 -2.59 5.96 -22.18
CA GLY A 89 -3.62 5.62 -21.20
C GLY A 89 -4.53 6.78 -20.86
N LEU A 90 -5.75 6.45 -20.45
CA LEU A 90 -6.71 7.39 -19.89
C LEU A 90 -6.58 7.45 -18.36
N TYR A 91 -6.57 8.66 -17.81
CA TYR A 91 -6.32 8.96 -16.40
C TYR A 91 -7.40 9.86 -15.80
N LEU A 92 -7.68 9.69 -14.52
CA LEU A 92 -8.40 10.64 -13.69
C LEU A 92 -7.38 11.28 -12.73
N GLY A 93 -6.89 12.47 -13.08
CA GLY A 93 -5.75 13.10 -12.41
C GLY A 93 -4.46 12.28 -12.53
N GLU A 94 -3.95 11.78 -11.40
CA GLU A 94 -2.73 10.95 -11.36
C GLU A 94 -3.02 9.44 -11.41
N GLN A 95 -4.29 9.03 -11.37
CA GLN A 95 -4.68 7.62 -11.34
C GLN A 95 -5.10 7.12 -12.71
N ILE A 96 -4.60 5.96 -13.12
CA ILE A 96 -5.03 5.32 -14.37
C ILE A 96 -6.48 4.84 -14.22
N TRP A 97 -7.32 5.17 -15.19
CA TRP A 97 -8.71 4.74 -15.16
C TRP A 97 -8.81 3.26 -15.53
N VAL A 98 -9.48 2.46 -14.71
CA VAL A 98 -9.66 1.03 -14.97
C VAL A 98 -11.12 0.78 -15.38
N PRO A 99 -11.36 0.36 -16.65
CA PRO A 99 -12.72 0.06 -17.11
C PRO A 99 -13.32 -1.09 -16.30
N VAL A 100 -14.65 -1.10 -16.20
CA VAL A 100 -15.41 -2.24 -15.62
C VAL A 100 -15.35 -3.45 -16.55
N TYR A 101 -15.14 -3.20 -17.84
CA TYR A 101 -15.01 -4.20 -18.89
C TYR A 101 -13.82 -5.17 -18.66
N GLY A 102 -14.00 -6.44 -19.03
CA GLY A 102 -12.93 -7.44 -19.06
C GLY A 102 -12.49 -8.01 -17.70
N ASN A 103 -13.30 -7.88 -16.65
CA ASN A 103 -12.99 -8.38 -15.28
C ASN A 103 -11.63 -7.92 -14.73
N LEU A 104 -11.13 -6.79 -15.23
CA LEU A 104 -9.75 -6.36 -15.00
C LEU A 104 -9.51 -5.98 -13.53
N ARG A 105 -10.52 -5.46 -12.84
CA ARG A 105 -10.47 -5.16 -11.41
C ARG A 105 -10.21 -6.41 -10.56
N THR A 106 -10.86 -7.52 -10.89
CA THR A 106 -10.64 -8.80 -10.20
C THR A 106 -9.23 -9.32 -10.45
N LEU A 107 -8.72 -9.16 -11.68
CA LEU A 107 -7.34 -9.54 -12.02
C LEU A 107 -6.32 -8.68 -11.26
N ILE A 108 -6.53 -7.37 -11.18
CA ILE A 108 -5.68 -6.44 -10.40
C ILE A 108 -5.70 -6.81 -8.92
N MET A 109 -6.87 -7.07 -8.34
CA MET A 109 -7.00 -7.50 -6.95
C MET A 109 -6.27 -8.82 -6.70
N LYS A 110 -6.46 -9.82 -7.57
CA LYS A 110 -5.79 -11.12 -7.45
C LYS A 110 -4.28 -10.97 -7.51
N GLU A 111 -3.77 -10.19 -8.45
CA GLU A 111 -2.33 -9.94 -8.61
C GLU A 111 -1.76 -9.19 -7.39
N ALA A 112 -2.46 -8.16 -6.90
CA ALA A 112 -2.07 -7.39 -5.72
C ALA A 112 -2.02 -8.26 -4.45
N HIS A 113 -2.95 -9.21 -4.30
CA HIS A 113 -2.95 -10.15 -3.17
C HIS A 113 -1.91 -11.26 -3.32
N ALA A 114 -1.70 -11.79 -4.53
CA ALA A 114 -0.81 -12.92 -4.79
C ALA A 114 0.67 -12.52 -4.90
N MET A 115 0.98 -11.23 -5.07
CA MET A 115 2.38 -10.81 -5.18
C MET A 115 3.11 -11.13 -3.87
N ARG A 116 4.33 -11.69 -3.99
CA ARG A 116 5.21 -12.04 -2.84
C ARG A 116 5.56 -10.86 -1.92
N TYR A 117 5.15 -9.66 -2.28
CA TYR A 117 5.39 -8.39 -1.58
C TYR A 117 4.11 -7.77 -1.01
N SER A 118 2.98 -8.50 -1.02
CA SER A 118 1.78 -8.07 -0.30
C SER A 118 2.06 -8.14 1.22
N ILE A 119 2.48 -7.02 1.79
CA ILE A 119 2.64 -6.90 3.24
C ILE A 119 1.27 -6.54 3.79
N HIS A 120 0.50 -7.54 4.22
CA HIS A 120 -0.70 -7.32 5.02
C HIS A 120 -0.28 -7.07 6.48
N PRO A 121 -0.55 -5.89 7.05
CA PRO A 121 -0.36 -5.65 8.47
C PRO A 121 -1.49 -6.37 9.21
N GLY A 122 -1.27 -7.64 9.53
CA GLY A 122 -2.07 -8.36 10.54
C GLY A 122 -1.79 -7.81 11.93
#